data_AF-A0A0C1M6G0-F1
#
_entry.id   AF-A0A0C1M6G0-F1
#
_cell.length_a   1.000
_cell.length_b   1.000
_cell.length_c   1.000
_cell.angle_alpha   90.00
_cell.angle_beta   90.00
_cell.angle_gamma   90.00
#
_symmetry.space_group_name_H-M   'P 1'
#
loop_
_entity.id
_entity.type
_entity.pdbx_description
1 polymer ?
#
loop_
_entity_poly.entity_id
_entity_poly.type
_entity_poly.pdbx_seq_one_letter_code
_entity_poly.pdbx_strand_id
1 'polypeptide(L)'
;MSISDHQQWLVDFYRQRNWYQYSPFVHLNFLTEEVGEVSRAIRAEEIGRDHPGERPATTAEKRANLKEELADALDQVLVISSLYDIDAADLLTASEQKLTQRFKQR
;
A
#
# COMPACT_ATOMS: atom_id res chain seq x y z
N MET A 1 1.43 -6.94 -16.43
CA MET A 1 2.11 -5.74 -15.92
C MET A 1 3.10 -6.22 -14.88
N SER A 2 4.38 -5.88 -15.02
CA SER A 2 5.37 -6.08 -13.96
C SER A 2 5.12 -5.08 -12.81
N ILE A 3 5.74 -5.28 -11.64
CA ILE A 3 5.61 -4.30 -10.55
C ILE A 3 6.25 -2.95 -10.92
N SER A 4 7.33 -2.96 -11.70
CA SER A 4 7.96 -1.74 -12.22
C SER A 4 7.09 -1.05 -13.27
N ASP A 5 6.39 -1.82 -14.13
CA ASP A 5 5.40 -1.25 -15.07
C ASP A 5 4.26 -0.57 -14.30
N HIS A 6 3.82 -1.17 -13.19
CA HIS A 6 2.77 -0.61 -12.32
C HIS A 6 3.24 0.67 -11.61
N GLN A 7 4.46 0.67 -11.06
CA GLN A 7 5.07 1.87 -10.46
C GLN A 7 5.14 3.01 -11.47
N GLN A 8 5.56 2.74 -12.71
CA GLN A 8 5.62 3.76 -13.76
C GLN A 8 4.23 4.30 -14.12
N TRP A 9 3.25 3.41 -14.29
CA TRP A 9 1.86 3.81 -14.53
C TRP A 9 1.31 4.69 -13.40
N LEU A 10 1.60 4.33 -12.14
CA LEU A 10 1.16 5.06 -10.96
C LEU A 10 1.79 6.45 -10.89
N VAL A 11 3.09 6.55 -11.13
CA VAL A 11 3.81 7.83 -11.21
C VAL A 11 3.20 8.74 -12.27
N ASP A 12 2.92 8.21 -13.46
CA ASP A 12 2.32 9.01 -14.54
C ASP A 12 0.89 9.45 -14.20
N PHE A 13 0.11 8.59 -13.56
CA PHE A 13 -1.22 8.92 -13.05
C PHE A 13 -1.18 10.04 -11.99
N TYR A 14 -0.22 9.99 -11.07
CA TYR A 14 -0.03 11.01 -10.02
C TYR A 14 0.45 12.34 -10.59
N ARG A 15 1.32 12.31 -11.61
CA ARG A 15 1.76 13.51 -12.34
C ARG A 15 0.61 14.22 -13.04
N GLN A 16 -0.27 13.48 -13.70
CA GLN A 16 -1.46 14.05 -14.36
C GLN A 16 -2.38 14.81 -13.39
N ARG A 17 -2.35 14.46 -12.11
CA ARG A 17 -3.17 15.07 -11.05
C ARG A 17 -2.43 16.13 -10.23
N ASN A 18 -1.18 16.43 -10.58
CA ASN A 18 -0.30 17.28 -9.78
C ASN A 18 -0.17 16.79 -8.32
N TRP A 19 -0.21 15.48 -8.10
CA TRP A 19 0.01 14.87 -6.77
C TRP A 19 1.47 14.48 -6.58
N TYR A 20 2.15 14.07 -7.65
CA TYR A 20 3.56 13.67 -7.60
C TYR A 20 4.52 14.80 -7.15
N GLN A 21 4.09 16.06 -7.26
CA GLN A 21 4.91 17.21 -6.87
C GLN A 21 5.07 17.38 -5.36
N TYR A 22 4.26 16.68 -4.56
CA TYR A 22 4.32 16.81 -3.11
C TYR A 22 5.64 16.25 -2.56
N SER A 23 6.08 16.78 -1.43
CA SER A 23 7.34 16.33 -0.83
C SER A 23 7.22 14.88 -0.32
N PRO A 24 8.34 14.15 -0.19
CA PRO A 24 8.33 12.82 0.42
C PRO A 24 7.68 12.79 1.82
N PHE A 25 7.74 13.88 2.58
CA PHE A 25 7.05 13.98 3.88
C PHE A 25 5.52 13.95 3.74
N VAL A 26 4.96 14.56 2.69
CA VAL A 26 3.53 14.52 2.43
C VAL A 26 3.12 13.12 1.97
N HIS A 27 3.90 12.48 1.10
CA HIS A 27 3.65 11.09 0.70
C HIS A 27 3.76 10.11 1.87
N LEU A 28 4.68 10.36 2.82
CA LEU A 28 4.73 9.60 4.06
C LEU A 28 3.44 9.75 4.89
N ASN A 29 2.85 10.95 4.93
CA ASN A 29 1.55 11.14 5.59
C ASN A 29 0.45 10.33 4.91
N PHE A 30 0.38 10.34 3.57
CA PHE A 30 -0.58 9.50 2.83
C PHE A 30 -0.38 8.02 3.16
N LEU A 31 0.86 7.53 3.17
CA LEU A 31 1.14 6.14 3.60
C LEU A 31 0.60 5.87 5.02
N THR A 32 0.75 6.80 5.96
CA THR A 32 0.23 6.60 7.32
C THR A 32 -1.30 6.61 7.38
N GLU A 33 -1.96 7.38 6.51
CA GLU A 33 -3.42 7.35 6.33
C GLU A 33 -3.86 5.97 5.82
N GLU A 34 -3.23 5.45 4.75
CA GLU A 34 -3.55 4.13 4.19
C GLU A 34 -3.28 2.99 5.17
N VAL A 35 -2.23 3.08 6.00
CA VAL A 35 -1.98 2.10 7.07
C VAL A 35 -3.11 2.12 8.12
N GLY A 36 -3.65 3.30 8.43
CA GLY A 36 -4.82 3.45 9.28
C GLY A 36 -6.06 2.78 8.67
N GLU A 37 -6.22 2.93 7.36
CA GLU A 37 -7.32 2.33 6.60
C GLU A 37 -7.21 0.80 6.54
N VAL A 38 -6.01 0.26 6.28
CA VAL A 38 -5.72 -1.18 6.39
C VAL A 38 -6.07 -1.70 7.79
N SER A 39 -5.71 -0.96 8.84
CA SER A 39 -6.04 -1.34 10.22
C SER A 39 -7.56 -1.43 10.44
N ARG A 40 -8.30 -0.45 9.92
CA ARG A 40 -9.77 -0.43 9.98
C ARG A 40 -10.39 -1.60 9.21
N ALA A 41 -9.88 -1.92 8.03
CA ALA A 41 -10.34 -3.02 7.20
C ALA A 41 -10.12 -4.38 7.86
N ILE A 42 -8.92 -4.62 8.41
CA ILE A 42 -8.60 -5.84 9.16
C ILE A 42 -9.55 -5.97 10.36
N ARG A 43 -9.75 -4.90 11.13
CA ARG A 43 -10.67 -4.92 12.28
C ARG A 43 -12.10 -5.31 11.85
N ALA A 44 -12.58 -4.76 10.73
CA ALA A 44 -13.90 -5.09 10.21
C ALA A 44 -14.03 -6.56 9.78
N GLU A 45 -12.97 -7.13 9.19
CA GLU A 45 -12.89 -8.54 8.80
C GLU A 45 -12.87 -9.48 10.02
N GLU A 46 -12.02 -9.18 11.01
CA GLU A 46 -11.75 -10.08 12.14
C GLU A 46 -12.82 -10.02 13.23
N ILE A 47 -13.19 -8.82 13.67
CA ILE A 47 -14.07 -8.61 14.84
C ILE A 47 -15.30 -7.76 14.54
N GLY A 48 -15.47 -7.32 13.29
CA GLY A 48 -16.58 -6.46 12.87
C GLY A 48 -16.39 -5.00 13.25
N ARG A 49 -17.26 -4.15 12.70
CA ARG A 49 -17.30 -2.71 12.94
C ARG A 49 -18.68 -2.35 13.48
N ASP A 50 -18.70 -1.91 14.73
CA ASP A 50 -19.91 -1.44 15.40
C ASP A 50 -19.89 0.09 15.38
N HIS A 51 -20.32 0.67 14.26
CA HIS A 51 -20.39 2.12 14.08
C HIS A 51 -21.86 2.55 13.92
N PRO A 52 -22.37 3.45 14.78
CA PRO A 52 -23.74 3.92 14.68
C PRO A 52 -24.02 4.53 13.29
N GLY A 53 -25.02 4.00 12.59
CA GLY A 53 -25.44 4.49 11.27
C GLY A 53 -24.85 3.72 10.09
N GLU A 54 -23.89 2.82 10.30
CA GLU A 54 -23.39 1.94 9.24
C GLU A 54 -24.20 0.64 9.18
N ARG A 55 -24.58 0.20 7.98
CA ARG A 55 -25.10 -1.15 7.82
C ARG A 55 -23.97 -2.17 8.00
N PRO A 56 -24.26 -3.38 8.51
CA PRO A 56 -23.30 -4.46 8.47
C PRO A 56 -22.84 -4.76 7.04
N ALA A 57 -21.53 -4.74 6.83
CA ALA A 57 -20.92 -5.19 5.57
C ALA A 57 -20.93 -6.71 5.51
N THR A 58 -21.20 -7.26 4.33
CA THR A 58 -21.04 -8.69 4.04
C THR A 58 -19.57 -9.09 4.06
N THR A 59 -19.28 -10.38 4.21
CA THR A 59 -17.89 -10.89 4.14
C THR A 59 -17.22 -10.54 2.82
N ALA A 60 -17.95 -10.58 1.70
CA ALA A 60 -17.39 -10.21 0.40
C ALA A 60 -17.00 -8.72 0.34
N GLU A 61 -17.83 -7.84 0.90
CA GLU A 61 -17.56 -6.39 0.96
C GLU A 61 -16.35 -6.09 1.85
N LYS A 62 -16.23 -6.75 3.00
CA LYS A 62 -15.06 -6.60 3.89
C LYS A 62 -13.77 -7.06 3.24
N ARG A 63 -13.79 -8.21 2.54
CA ARG A 63 -12.64 -8.72 1.80
C ARG A 63 -12.25 -7.83 0.63
N ALA A 64 -13.23 -7.26 -0.07
CA ALA A 64 -12.98 -6.29 -1.14
C ALA A 64 -12.32 -5.02 -0.60
N ASN A 65 -12.85 -4.45 0.49
CA ASN A 65 -12.27 -3.29 1.14
C ASN A 65 -10.85 -3.57 1.65
N LEU A 66 -10.60 -4.70 2.34
CA LEU A 66 -9.24 -5.06 2.77
C LEU A 66 -8.26 -5.13 1.60
N LYS A 67 -8.68 -5.67 0.45
CA LYS A 67 -7.84 -5.74 -0.74
C LYS A 67 -7.54 -4.34 -1.29
N GLU A 68 -8.53 -3.45 -1.29
CA GLU A 68 -8.40 -2.05 -1.71
C GLU A 68 -7.38 -1.32 -0.83
N GLU A 69 -7.56 -1.32 0.49
CA GLU A 69 -6.66 -0.59 1.40
C GLU A 69 -5.22 -1.14 1.36
N LEU A 70 -5.05 -2.46 1.16
CA LEU A 70 -3.72 -3.05 0.97
C LEU A 70 -3.07 -2.60 -0.34
N ALA A 71 -3.86 -2.39 -1.39
CA ALA A 71 -3.36 -1.86 -2.66
C ALA A 71 -2.99 -0.39 -2.52
N ASP A 72 -3.80 0.41 -1.82
CA ASP A 72 -3.51 1.84 -1.60
C ASP A 72 -2.24 2.03 -0.76
N ALA A 73 -2.05 1.22 0.28
CA ALA A 73 -0.81 1.22 1.05
C ALA A 73 0.42 0.81 0.19
N LEU A 74 0.26 -0.18 -0.69
CA LEU A 74 1.32 -0.56 -1.63
C LEU A 74 1.63 0.57 -2.61
N ASP A 75 0.61 1.22 -3.17
CA ASP A 75 0.76 2.33 -4.10
C ASP A 75 1.56 3.49 -3.48
N GLN A 76 1.28 3.84 -2.22
CA GLN A 76 2.09 4.85 -1.52
C GLN A 76 3.56 4.42 -1.35
N VAL A 77 3.84 3.15 -1.05
CA VAL A 77 5.23 2.64 -0.98
C VAL A 77 5.93 2.77 -2.34
N LEU A 78 5.23 2.46 -3.44
CA LEU A 78 5.79 2.54 -4.80
C LEU A 78 6.02 3.98 -5.27
N VAL A 79 5.13 4.91 -4.91
CA VAL A 79 5.33 6.34 -5.19
C VAL A 79 6.51 6.86 -4.37
N ILE A 80 6.57 6.56 -3.07
CA ILE A 80 7.70 6.97 -2.22
C ILE A 80 9.02 6.43 -2.77
N SER A 81 9.08 5.15 -3.16
CA SER A 81 10.32 4.58 -3.72
C SER A 81 10.72 5.29 -5.02
N SER A 82 9.77 5.65 -5.88
CA SER A 82 10.06 6.39 -7.11
C SER A 82 10.60 7.81 -6.87
N LEU A 83 10.20 8.48 -5.78
CA LEU A 83 10.72 9.79 -5.40
C LEU A 83 12.20 9.75 -4.98
N TYR A 84 12.73 8.57 -4.68
CA TYR A 84 14.13 8.33 -4.35
C TYR A 84 14.88 7.54 -5.44
N ASP A 85 14.32 7.47 -6.66
CA ASP A 85 14.87 6.73 -7.78
C ASP A 85 15.09 5.23 -7.49
N ILE A 86 14.21 4.62 -6.69
CA ILE A 86 14.23 3.20 -6.35
C ILE A 86 13.17 2.44 -7.16
N ASP A 87 13.62 1.46 -7.95
CA ASP A 87 12.76 0.57 -8.72
C ASP A 87 11.97 -0.38 -7.82
N ALA A 88 10.72 -0.64 -8.17
CA ALA A 88 9.84 -1.50 -7.40
C ALA A 88 10.33 -2.96 -7.31
N ALA A 89 10.97 -3.50 -8.35
CA ALA A 89 11.54 -4.85 -8.34
C ALA A 89 12.75 -4.96 -7.39
N ASP A 90 13.50 -3.87 -7.18
CA ASP A 90 14.59 -3.84 -6.21
C ASP A 90 14.08 -4.00 -4.78
N LEU A 91 12.91 -3.45 -4.45
CA LEU A 91 12.28 -3.64 -3.14
C LEU A 91 11.96 -5.12 -2.87
N LEU A 92 11.38 -5.81 -3.86
CA LEU A 92 11.06 -7.24 -3.77
C LEU A 92 12.34 -8.07 -3.57
N THR A 93 13.33 -7.82 -4.43
CA THR A 93 14.63 -8.50 -4.38
C THR A 93 15.32 -8.28 -3.03
N ALA A 94 15.36 -7.04 -2.52
CA ALA A 94 15.97 -6.71 -1.24
C ALA A 94 15.28 -7.42 -0.06
N SER A 95 13.94 -7.50 -0.09
CA SER A 95 13.16 -8.19 0.93
C SER A 95 13.47 -9.69 0.96
N GLU A 96 13.42 -10.34 -0.21
CA GLU A 96 13.67 -11.78 -0.35
C GLU A 96 15.11 -12.13 0.06
N GLN A 97 16.10 -11.37 -0.41
CA GLN A 97 17.50 -11.57 -0.05
C GLN A 97 17.73 -11.44 1.47
N LYS A 98 17.16 -10.40 2.09
CA LYS A 98 17.27 -10.18 3.54
C LYS A 98 16.70 -11.34 4.34
N LEU A 99 15.51 -11.83 3.98
CA LEU A 99 14.88 -12.96 4.66
C LEU A 99 15.67 -14.25 4.43
N THR A 100 16.04 -14.54 3.20
CA THR A 100 16.82 -15.73 2.83
C THR A 100 18.16 -15.77 3.56
N GLN A 101 18.89 -14.65 3.61
CA GLN A 101 20.16 -14.56 4.33
C GLN A 101 19.99 -14.76 5.84
N ARG A 102 18.93 -14.22 6.43
CA ARG A 102 18.63 -14.36 7.87
C ARG A 102 18.38 -15.81 8.27
N PHE A 103 17.83 -16.64 7.38
CA PHE A 103 17.49 -18.03 7.67
C PHE A 103 18.47 -19.07 7.08
N LYS A 104 19.47 -18.66 6.27
CA LYS A 104 20.54 -19.54 5.76
C LYS A 104 21.48 -20.12 6.84
N GLN A 105 21.44 -19.59 8.07
CA GLN A 105 22.23 -20.06 9.20
C GLN A 105 21.40 -20.83 10.25
N ARG A 106 20.21 -21.32 9.87
CA ARG A 106 19.38 -22.20 10.69
C ARG A 106 19.22 -23.57 10.06
#